data_AF-A0A7C6R956-F1
#
_entry.id   AF-A0A7C6R956-F1
#
_cell.length_a   1.000
_cell.length_b   1.000
_cell.length_c   1.000
_cell.angle_alpha   90.00
_cell.angle_beta   90.00
_cell.angle_gamma   90.00
#
_symmetry.space_group_name_H-M   'P 1'
#
loop_
_entity.id
_entity.type
_entity.pdbx_description
1 polymer ?
#
loop_
_entity_poly.entity_id
_entity_poly.type
_entity_poly.pdbx_seq_one_letter_code
_entity_poly.pdbx_strand_id
1 'polypeptide(L)'
;MRGTWRHNWQSGASWLAASAFLGVITFCAVDSPARFPQTYDNIFHINGVLWILNTGDASPLDFRQLIEPDRASFYPAGWHSLAALVTQLTQLTTVASPNDYSVLVPAAMNATWLAVACAMWLPGVAWMTEVTLAMPADPSRRRIVPLALVLGASLPAMPYAMLSYGSLSPMFLAYATIPCLIALGVLIARRRWPRFAPGAHSNCASLAATDAEASENGKPPALPQWFLACIFMFGLWALGCAQPRALLSLALVIAPFVITIGVRAFQYFWRVGGRTRKRAVVWVSCIAAACVLMAAVAWIAIYILFDVANRPISDHLNGPQATASTDLLGAITQLLTQFPLLGASSGPLP
;
A
#
# COMPACT_ATOMS: atom_id res chain seq x y z
N MET A 1 -19.64 13.07 27.36
CA MET A 1 -18.69 13.92 26.60
C MET A 1 -17.22 13.77 27.04
N ARG A 2 -16.84 13.75 28.34
CA ARG A 2 -15.42 13.68 28.78
C ARG A 2 -14.60 12.45 28.34
N GLY A 3 -15.24 11.35 27.93
CA GLY A 3 -14.58 10.09 27.54
C GLY A 3 -14.06 10.03 26.09
N THR A 4 -14.65 10.79 25.16
CA THR A 4 -14.25 10.80 23.74
C THR A 4 -13.01 11.68 23.50
N TRP A 5 -12.91 12.79 24.23
CA TRP A 5 -11.77 13.73 24.15
C TRP A 5 -10.42 13.11 24.53
N ARG A 6 -10.38 12.32 25.61
CA ARG A 6 -9.15 11.62 26.05
C ARG A 6 -8.68 10.56 25.06
N HIS A 7 -9.60 9.92 24.35
CA HIS A 7 -9.29 8.90 23.35
C HIS A 7 -8.65 9.49 22.09
N ASN A 8 -9.15 10.66 21.65
CA ASN A 8 -8.58 11.37 20.50
C ASN A 8 -7.16 11.88 20.81
N TRP A 9 -6.90 12.32 22.05
CA TRP A 9 -5.57 12.75 22.46
C TRP A 9 -4.54 11.62 22.48
N GLN A 10 -4.88 10.43 23.02
CA GLN A 10 -3.96 9.30 23.06
C GLN A 10 -3.55 8.85 21.65
N SER A 11 -4.51 8.76 20.74
CA SER A 11 -4.26 8.36 19.36
C SER A 11 -3.44 9.43 18.63
N GLY A 12 -3.78 10.71 18.81
CA GLY A 12 -3.01 11.84 18.24
C GLY A 12 -1.58 11.91 18.78
N ALA A 13 -1.39 11.75 20.09
CA ALA A 13 -0.07 11.71 20.71
C ALA A 13 0.76 10.51 20.22
N SER A 14 0.13 9.34 20.07
CA SER A 14 0.82 8.14 19.54
C SER A 14 1.19 8.33 18.08
N TRP A 15 0.34 8.96 17.27
CA TRP A 15 0.64 9.29 15.89
C TRP A 15 1.79 10.28 15.77
N LEU A 16 1.81 11.34 16.59
CA LEU A 16 2.92 12.29 16.67
C LEU A 16 4.22 11.60 17.10
N ALA A 17 4.17 10.77 18.14
CA ALA A 17 5.34 10.03 18.62
C ALA A 17 5.87 9.05 17.58
N ALA A 18 4.99 8.30 16.91
CA ALA A 18 5.35 7.39 15.82
C ALA A 18 5.93 8.15 14.61
N SER A 19 5.36 9.29 14.25
CA SER A 19 5.85 10.15 13.16
C SER A 19 7.22 10.75 13.49
N ALA A 20 7.42 11.20 14.72
CA ALA A 20 8.71 11.67 15.21
C ALA A 20 9.75 10.54 15.21
N PHE A 21 9.35 9.34 15.65
CA PHE A 21 10.19 8.15 15.59
C PHE A 21 10.62 7.83 14.15
N LEU A 22 9.69 7.81 13.18
CA LEU A 22 10.00 7.63 11.76
C LEU A 22 11.02 8.66 11.26
N GLY A 23 10.83 9.94 11.58
CA GLY A 23 11.74 11.00 11.20
C GLY A 23 13.13 10.83 11.82
N VAL A 24 13.18 10.57 13.12
CA VAL A 24 14.45 10.38 13.85
C VAL A 24 15.20 9.17 13.32
N ILE A 25 14.59 7.98 13.28
CA ILE A 25 15.31 6.77 12.89
C ILE A 25 15.80 6.81 11.44
N THR A 26 15.08 7.52 10.57
CA THR A 26 15.44 7.65 9.15
C THR A 26 16.52 8.70 8.93
N PHE A 27 16.46 9.83 9.64
CA PHE A 27 17.25 11.03 9.30
C PHE A 27 18.23 11.48 10.39
N CYS A 28 18.27 10.87 11.58
CA CYS A 28 19.16 11.33 12.66
C CYS A 28 20.65 11.23 12.33
N ALA A 29 21.04 10.30 11.45
CA ALA A 29 22.40 10.12 10.96
C ALA A 29 22.64 10.77 9.59
N VAL A 30 21.70 11.60 9.11
CA VAL A 30 21.74 12.23 7.79
C VAL A 30 22.04 13.72 7.97
N ASP A 31 23.29 14.12 7.68
CA ASP A 31 23.80 15.48 7.95
C ASP A 31 23.13 16.60 7.14
N SER A 32 22.34 16.26 6.11
CA SER A 32 21.63 17.23 5.28
C SER A 32 20.34 16.64 4.72
N PRO A 33 19.22 17.40 4.71
CA PRO A 33 17.97 16.94 4.14
C PRO A 33 18.05 16.63 2.64
N ALA A 34 19.06 17.17 1.94
CA ALA A 34 19.31 16.89 0.53
C ALA A 34 20.14 15.63 0.28
N ARG A 35 20.60 14.91 1.32
CA ARG A 35 21.21 13.59 1.14
C ARG A 35 20.12 12.56 0.85
N PHE A 36 20.34 11.78 -0.19
CA PHE A 36 19.42 10.75 -0.64
C PHE A 36 20.14 9.40 -0.76
N PRO A 37 19.43 8.27 -0.65
CA PRO A 37 20.02 6.96 -0.88
C PRO A 37 20.59 6.85 -2.29
N GLN A 38 21.88 6.51 -2.43
CA GLN A 38 22.49 6.26 -3.75
C GLN A 38 22.28 4.80 -4.17
N THR A 39 21.02 4.39 -4.19
CA THR A 39 20.58 3.02 -4.52
C THR A 39 20.03 2.95 -5.94
N TYR A 40 19.84 1.72 -6.44
CA TYR A 40 19.52 1.35 -7.84
C TYR A 40 18.79 2.43 -8.66
N ASP A 41 17.52 2.74 -8.32
CA ASP A 41 16.65 3.57 -9.16
C ASP A 41 16.49 5.00 -8.63
N ASN A 42 17.17 5.37 -7.54
CA ASN A 42 16.89 6.65 -6.91
C ASN A 42 17.29 7.84 -7.79
N ILE A 43 18.37 7.72 -8.56
CA ILE A 43 18.80 8.73 -9.53
C ILE A 43 17.76 8.88 -10.65
N PHE A 44 17.19 7.78 -11.13
CA PHE A 44 16.10 7.80 -12.11
C PHE A 44 14.90 8.57 -11.55
N HIS A 45 14.52 8.33 -10.28
CA HIS A 45 13.42 9.02 -9.64
C HIS A 45 13.68 10.52 -9.44
N ILE A 46 14.89 10.91 -9.04
CA ILE A 46 15.29 12.32 -8.94
C ILE A 46 15.20 13.01 -10.31
N ASN A 47 15.78 12.40 -11.35
CA ASN A 47 15.73 12.94 -12.71
C ASN A 47 14.30 13.04 -13.24
N GLY A 48 13.43 12.10 -12.87
CA GLY A 48 12.01 12.16 -13.21
C GLY A 48 11.28 13.34 -12.58
N VAL A 49 11.63 13.74 -11.36
CA VAL A 49 11.10 14.97 -10.75
C VAL A 49 11.65 16.21 -11.46
N LEU A 50 12.95 16.24 -11.78
CA LEU A 50 13.54 17.34 -12.55
C LEU A 50 12.90 17.48 -13.93
N TRP A 51 12.61 16.37 -14.61
CA TRP A 51 11.93 16.36 -15.90
C TRP A 51 10.59 17.10 -15.82
N ILE A 52 9.74 16.75 -14.84
CA ILE A 52 8.45 17.41 -14.62
C ILE A 52 8.64 18.91 -14.37
N LEU A 53 9.61 19.27 -13.53
CA LEU A 53 9.86 20.68 -13.18
C LEU A 53 10.36 21.50 -14.38
N ASN A 54 11.19 20.91 -15.25
CA ASN A 54 11.77 21.60 -16.40
C ASN A 54 10.84 21.66 -17.61
N THR A 55 10.01 20.64 -17.83
CA THR A 55 9.17 20.51 -19.03
C THR A 55 7.70 20.84 -18.77
N GLY A 56 7.25 20.76 -17.52
CA GLY A 56 5.83 20.78 -17.16
C GLY A 56 5.09 19.48 -17.47
N ASP A 57 5.77 18.46 -18.03
CA ASP A 57 5.16 17.20 -18.41
C ASP A 57 5.23 16.17 -17.27
N ALA A 58 4.07 15.90 -16.67
CA ALA A 58 3.86 14.88 -15.65
C ALA A 58 3.09 13.65 -16.17
N SER A 59 2.97 13.50 -17.49
CA SER A 59 2.23 12.43 -18.13
C SER A 59 2.86 11.06 -17.82
N PRO A 60 2.12 10.10 -17.24
CA PRO A 60 2.63 8.75 -17.08
C PRO A 60 2.82 8.03 -18.43
N LEU A 61 2.28 8.56 -19.54
CA LEU A 61 2.42 7.95 -20.87
C LEU A 61 3.72 8.34 -21.57
N ASP A 62 4.30 9.48 -21.18
CA ASP A 62 5.51 10.04 -21.81
C ASP A 62 6.76 9.80 -20.96
N PHE A 63 6.58 9.47 -19.69
CA PHE A 63 7.65 9.35 -18.70
C PHE A 63 8.78 8.36 -19.07
N ARG A 64 8.50 7.37 -19.93
CA ARG A 64 9.52 6.44 -20.45
C ARG A 64 10.58 7.15 -21.32
N GLN A 65 10.26 8.30 -21.91
CA GLN A 65 11.20 9.10 -22.71
C GLN A 65 12.44 9.53 -21.92
N LEU A 66 12.37 9.54 -20.58
CA LEU A 66 13.52 9.82 -19.70
C LEU A 66 14.70 8.86 -19.90
N ILE A 67 14.41 7.63 -20.35
CA ILE A 67 15.41 6.57 -20.58
C ILE A 67 15.38 6.02 -22.00
N GLU A 68 14.28 6.21 -22.71
CA GLU A 68 14.07 5.77 -24.10
C GLU A 68 13.51 6.95 -24.91
N PRO A 69 14.35 7.91 -25.36
CA PRO A 69 13.89 9.19 -25.92
C PRO A 69 12.86 9.07 -27.06
N ASP A 70 12.98 8.03 -27.87
CA ASP A 70 12.10 7.80 -29.03
C ASP A 70 10.85 6.96 -28.71
N ARG A 71 10.61 6.63 -27.44
CA ARG A 71 9.53 5.72 -27.03
C ARG A 71 8.71 6.25 -25.85
N ALA A 72 7.51 6.74 -26.15
CA ALA A 72 6.47 6.94 -25.16
C ALA A 72 5.89 5.58 -24.71
N SER A 73 5.84 5.36 -23.40
CA SER A 73 5.22 4.19 -22.79
C SER A 73 4.82 4.50 -21.36
N PHE A 74 3.76 3.81 -20.91
CA PHE A 74 3.27 3.96 -19.55
C PHE A 74 4.36 3.66 -18.51
N TYR A 75 4.51 4.57 -17.54
CA TYR A 75 5.26 4.39 -16.31
C TYR A 75 4.55 5.14 -15.16
N PRO A 76 4.46 4.56 -13.95
CA PRO A 76 3.79 5.21 -12.82
C PRO A 76 4.48 6.52 -12.37
N ALA A 77 3.99 7.65 -12.87
CA ALA A 77 4.54 8.97 -12.58
C ALA A 77 4.02 9.61 -11.28
N GLY A 78 3.00 9.03 -10.62
CA GLY A 78 2.29 9.69 -9.50
C GLY A 78 3.17 10.13 -8.32
N TRP A 79 4.19 9.35 -7.97
CA TRP A 79 5.18 9.78 -6.97
C TRP A 79 5.96 11.03 -7.42
N HIS A 80 6.43 11.03 -8.67
CA HIS A 80 7.21 12.12 -9.23
C HIS A 80 6.38 13.40 -9.31
N SER A 81 5.11 13.30 -9.71
CA SER A 81 4.17 14.42 -9.70
C SER A 81 3.98 14.99 -8.30
N LEU A 82 3.84 14.12 -7.27
CA LEU A 82 3.72 14.55 -5.89
C LEU A 82 5.00 15.25 -5.39
N ALA A 83 6.17 14.68 -5.66
CA ALA A 83 7.44 15.27 -5.28
C ALA A 83 7.71 16.60 -6.00
N ALA A 84 7.39 16.71 -7.29
CA ALA A 84 7.48 17.95 -8.06
C ALA A 84 6.54 19.03 -7.48
N LEU A 85 5.31 18.66 -7.13
CA LEU A 85 4.38 19.57 -6.45
C LEU A 85 4.92 20.03 -5.10
N VAL A 86 5.48 19.12 -4.29
CA VAL A 86 6.13 19.49 -3.02
C VAL A 86 7.29 20.45 -3.27
N THR A 87 8.14 20.20 -4.28
CA THR A 87 9.20 21.13 -4.66
C THR A 87 8.64 22.51 -5.00
N GLN A 88 7.65 22.61 -5.88
CA GLN A 88 7.02 23.87 -6.28
C GLN A 88 6.37 24.62 -5.10
N LEU A 89 5.69 23.92 -4.20
CA LEU A 89 5.05 24.52 -3.03
C LEU A 89 6.05 24.98 -1.96
N THR A 90 7.21 24.32 -1.86
CA THR A 90 8.24 24.61 -0.84
C THR A 90 9.31 25.59 -1.30
N GLN A 91 9.37 25.92 -2.60
CA GLN A 91 10.29 26.89 -3.22
C GLN A 91 10.27 28.33 -2.62
N LEU A 92 9.51 28.57 -1.56
CA LEU A 92 9.30 29.88 -0.94
C LEU A 92 10.38 30.35 0.06
N THR A 93 11.47 29.62 0.34
CA THR A 93 12.40 30.06 1.40
C THR A 93 13.92 29.97 1.22
N THR A 94 14.51 29.31 0.21
CA THR A 94 15.99 29.08 0.26
C THR A 94 16.81 29.03 -1.04
N VAL A 95 16.27 29.30 -2.23
CA VAL A 95 17.10 29.23 -3.45
C VAL A 95 17.65 30.60 -3.83
N ALA A 96 18.98 30.73 -3.83
CA ALA A 96 19.69 31.92 -4.28
C ALA A 96 19.60 32.14 -5.80
N SER A 97 19.20 31.11 -6.56
CA SER A 97 18.99 31.17 -8.00
C SER A 97 17.65 30.53 -8.37
N PRO A 98 16.77 31.21 -9.13
CA PRO A 98 15.64 30.54 -9.75
C PRO A 98 16.20 29.41 -10.62
N ASN A 99 15.80 28.17 -10.34
CA ASN A 99 16.15 26.93 -11.06
C ASN A 99 17.32 26.08 -10.53
N ASP A 100 17.92 26.37 -9.37
CA ASP A 100 18.82 25.39 -8.73
C ASP A 100 18.01 24.33 -7.95
N TYR A 101 17.67 23.25 -8.65
CA TYR A 101 16.91 22.12 -8.12
C TYR A 101 17.77 21.04 -7.44
N SER A 102 19.11 21.18 -7.48
CA SER A 102 20.04 20.14 -7.06
C SER A 102 19.91 19.76 -5.58
N VAL A 103 19.61 20.75 -4.73
CA VAL A 103 19.36 20.56 -3.29
C VAL A 103 17.88 20.34 -3.00
N LEU A 104 17.00 21.03 -3.74
CA LEU A 104 15.57 21.04 -3.48
C LEU A 104 14.88 19.71 -3.79
N VAL A 105 15.20 19.09 -4.92
CA VAL A 105 14.50 17.87 -5.35
C VAL A 105 14.77 16.71 -4.39
N PRO A 106 16.03 16.40 -4.01
CA PRO A 106 16.27 15.35 -3.03
C PRO A 106 15.61 15.61 -1.67
N ALA A 107 15.65 16.86 -1.19
CA ALA A 107 14.98 17.22 0.06
C ALA A 107 13.45 17.05 -0.04
N ALA A 108 12.86 17.45 -1.16
CA ALA A 108 11.43 17.27 -1.43
C ALA A 108 11.05 15.78 -1.52
N MET A 109 11.91 14.93 -2.09
CA MET A 109 11.67 13.48 -2.12
C MET A 109 11.69 12.87 -0.71
N ASN A 110 12.68 13.23 0.12
CA ASN A 110 12.75 12.80 1.52
C ASN A 110 11.54 13.28 2.33
N ALA A 111 11.14 14.55 2.16
CA ALA A 111 9.96 15.10 2.80
C ALA A 111 8.67 14.43 2.33
N THR A 112 8.56 14.11 1.02
CA THR A 112 7.42 13.38 0.44
C THR A 112 7.33 11.98 1.02
N TRP A 113 8.46 11.28 1.17
CA TRP A 113 8.51 9.97 1.81
C TRP A 113 7.99 10.02 3.24
N LEU A 114 8.50 10.97 4.04
CA LEU A 114 8.07 11.13 5.43
C LEU A 114 6.58 11.50 5.50
N ALA A 115 6.11 12.39 4.63
CA ALA A 115 4.70 12.79 4.56
C ALA A 115 3.79 11.60 4.21
N VAL A 116 4.15 10.78 3.22
CA VAL A 116 3.38 9.58 2.84
C VAL A 116 3.40 8.55 3.98
N ALA A 117 4.54 8.35 4.65
CA ALA A 117 4.64 7.45 5.80
C ALA A 117 3.73 7.91 6.96
N CYS A 118 3.79 9.20 7.31
CA CYS A 118 3.05 9.76 8.44
C CYS A 118 1.56 9.96 8.14
N ALA A 119 1.19 10.37 6.92
CA ALA A 119 -0.19 10.75 6.58
C ALA A 119 -1.00 9.62 5.93
N MET A 120 -0.35 8.62 5.31
CA MET A 120 -1.03 7.53 4.61
C MET A 120 -0.79 6.20 5.31
N TRP A 121 0.47 5.81 5.49
CA TRP A 121 0.81 4.50 6.07
C TRP A 121 0.36 4.36 7.52
N LEU A 122 0.79 5.25 8.42
CA LEU A 122 0.46 5.13 9.85
C LEU A 122 -1.06 5.18 10.12
N PRO A 123 -1.83 6.15 9.59
CA PRO A 123 -3.28 6.18 9.79
C PRO A 123 -3.96 4.99 9.12
N GLY A 124 -3.46 4.53 7.97
CA GLY A 124 -3.97 3.35 7.28
C GLY A 124 -3.81 2.08 8.12
N VAL A 125 -2.63 1.84 8.69
CA VAL A 125 -2.38 0.69 9.58
C VAL A 125 -3.30 0.76 10.79
N ALA A 126 -3.38 1.92 11.44
CA ALA A 126 -4.26 2.14 12.57
C ALA A 126 -5.74 1.85 12.24
N TRP A 127 -6.22 2.39 11.11
CA TRP A 127 -7.60 2.20 10.67
C TRP A 127 -7.89 0.74 10.30
N MET A 128 -6.98 0.09 9.56
CA MET A 128 -7.07 -1.33 9.22
C MET A 128 -7.17 -2.19 10.48
N THR A 129 -6.27 -1.99 11.45
CA THR A 129 -6.25 -2.75 12.70
C THR A 129 -7.52 -2.50 13.50
N GLU A 130 -7.98 -1.25 13.56
CA GLU A 130 -9.22 -0.89 14.25
C GLU A 130 -10.44 -1.61 13.65
N VAL A 131 -10.61 -1.57 12.33
CA VAL A 131 -11.79 -2.17 11.68
C VAL A 131 -11.69 -3.69 11.55
N THR A 132 -10.50 -4.28 11.66
CA THR A 132 -10.35 -5.74 11.61
C THR A 132 -10.52 -6.35 13.00
N LEU A 133 -9.91 -5.76 14.04
CA LEU A 133 -9.84 -6.34 15.37
C LEU A 133 -10.91 -5.83 16.34
N ALA A 134 -11.44 -4.62 16.13
CA ALA A 134 -12.37 -4.01 17.07
C ALA A 134 -13.72 -3.62 16.41
N MET A 135 -14.79 -3.69 17.20
CA MET A 135 -16.08 -3.10 16.85
C MET A 135 -16.14 -1.63 17.28
N PRO A 136 -16.96 -0.76 16.66
CA PRO A 136 -17.07 0.67 17.01
C PRO A 136 -17.22 0.98 18.50
N ALA A 137 -17.91 0.10 19.24
CA ALA A 137 -18.16 0.24 20.68
C ALA A 137 -17.16 -0.50 21.59
N ASP A 138 -16.16 -1.19 21.03
CA ASP A 138 -15.23 -2.00 21.83
C ASP A 138 -14.22 -1.13 22.61
N PRO A 139 -14.17 -1.22 23.94
CA PRO A 139 -13.19 -0.50 24.77
C PRO A 139 -11.72 -0.80 24.41
N SER A 140 -11.44 -1.97 23.80
CA SER A 140 -10.10 -2.39 23.35
C SER A 140 -9.47 -1.41 22.37
N ARG A 141 -10.28 -0.65 21.61
CA ARG A 141 -9.85 0.41 20.67
C ARG A 141 -8.87 1.40 21.29
N ARG A 142 -9.04 1.69 22.59
CA ARG A 142 -8.17 2.62 23.34
C ARG A 142 -6.72 2.15 23.41
N ARG A 143 -6.48 0.85 23.27
CA ARG A 143 -5.14 0.24 23.30
C ARG A 143 -4.67 -0.13 21.90
N ILE A 144 -5.57 -0.65 21.07
CA ILE A 144 -5.24 -1.19 19.74
C ILE A 144 -4.75 -0.10 18.78
N VAL A 145 -5.41 1.07 18.74
CA VAL A 145 -5.05 2.14 17.80
C VAL A 145 -3.66 2.72 18.10
N PRO A 146 -3.35 3.17 19.34
CA PRO A 146 -1.99 3.55 19.73
C PRO A 146 -0.93 2.49 19.41
N LEU A 147 -1.22 1.23 19.75
CA LEU A 147 -0.28 0.13 19.52
C LEU A 147 -0.03 -0.10 18.02
N ALA A 148 -1.07 -0.03 17.18
CA ALA A 148 -0.95 -0.15 15.74
C ALA A 148 -0.09 0.95 15.13
N LEU A 149 -0.19 2.19 15.64
CA LEU A 149 0.66 3.31 15.20
C LEU A 149 2.13 3.08 15.56
N VAL A 150 2.41 2.66 16.79
CA VAL A 150 3.78 2.36 17.24
C VAL A 150 4.36 1.21 16.42
N LEU A 151 3.64 0.08 16.33
CA LEU A 151 4.10 -1.07 15.54
C LEU A 151 4.25 -0.72 14.07
N GLY A 152 3.33 0.04 13.48
CA GLY A 152 3.41 0.50 12.09
C GLY A 152 4.65 1.35 11.80
N ALA A 153 5.18 2.06 12.80
CA ALA A 153 6.44 2.78 12.68
C ALA A 153 7.67 1.93 12.99
N SER A 154 7.54 0.82 13.73
CA SER A 154 8.68 0.02 14.18
C SER A 154 9.04 -1.15 13.26
N LEU A 155 8.18 -1.51 12.29
CA LEU A 155 8.44 -2.65 11.41
C LEU A 155 9.51 -2.33 10.35
N PRO A 156 10.59 -3.13 10.22
CA PRO A 156 11.62 -2.91 9.20
C PRO A 156 11.10 -3.02 7.76
N ALA A 157 10.18 -3.95 7.51
CA ALA A 157 9.62 -4.23 6.18
C ALA A 157 8.92 -3.02 5.54
N MET A 158 8.24 -2.21 6.34
CA MET A 158 7.54 -1.01 5.90
C MET A 158 7.43 -0.07 7.10
N PRO A 159 7.85 1.21 6.99
CA PRO A 159 8.14 1.90 5.74
C PRO A 159 9.58 1.81 5.20
N TYR A 160 10.53 1.21 5.94
CA TYR A 160 11.97 1.40 5.69
C TYR A 160 12.58 0.57 4.56
N ALA A 161 12.12 -0.67 4.32
CA ALA A 161 12.76 -1.54 3.32
C ALA A 161 12.79 -0.91 1.92
N MET A 162 11.83 -0.03 1.61
CA MET A 162 11.77 0.66 0.32
C MET A 162 12.80 1.78 0.18
N LEU A 163 13.39 2.28 1.27
CA LEU A 163 14.52 3.22 1.24
C LEU A 163 15.85 2.52 0.94
N SER A 164 16.01 1.28 1.42
CA SER A 164 17.25 0.51 1.25
C SER A 164 17.26 -0.32 -0.04
N TYR A 165 16.12 -0.89 -0.44
CA TYR A 165 15.97 -1.64 -1.68
C TYR A 165 15.60 -0.70 -2.83
N GLY A 166 16.59 -0.03 -3.41
CA GLY A 166 16.47 0.69 -4.70
C GLY A 166 15.59 1.95 -4.73
N SER A 167 15.15 2.48 -3.58
CA SER A 167 14.27 3.66 -3.51
C SER A 167 13.07 3.58 -4.46
N LEU A 168 12.31 2.47 -4.38
CA LEU A 168 11.17 2.17 -5.25
C LEU A 168 9.96 3.07 -4.95
N SER A 169 10.07 4.34 -5.32
CA SER A 169 9.20 5.38 -4.78
C SER A 169 7.71 5.26 -5.20
N PRO A 170 7.38 4.92 -6.46
CA PRO A 170 6.00 4.58 -6.84
C PRO A 170 5.47 3.34 -6.10
N MET A 171 6.33 2.35 -5.82
CA MET A 171 5.95 1.18 -5.03
C MET A 171 5.64 1.59 -3.60
N PHE A 172 6.49 2.40 -2.97
CA PHE A 172 6.26 2.88 -1.60
C PHE A 172 4.91 3.59 -1.47
N LEU A 173 4.59 4.50 -2.40
CA LEU A 173 3.28 5.19 -2.43
C LEU A 173 2.12 4.20 -2.55
N ALA A 174 2.24 3.23 -3.46
CA ALA A 174 1.22 2.19 -3.64
C ALA A 174 1.01 1.38 -2.34
N TYR A 175 2.09 0.92 -1.71
CA TYR A 175 2.01 0.08 -0.50
C TYR A 175 1.53 0.86 0.72
N ALA A 176 1.82 2.15 0.82
CA ALA A 176 1.29 3.03 1.87
C ALA A 176 -0.25 3.10 1.87
N THR A 177 -0.91 2.87 0.73
CA THR A 177 -2.39 2.86 0.61
C THR A 177 -3.04 1.52 0.93
N ILE A 178 -2.29 0.41 0.91
CA ILE A 178 -2.84 -0.96 1.08
C ILE A 178 -3.66 -1.09 2.37
N PRO A 179 -3.18 -0.64 3.56
CA PRO A 179 -3.96 -0.76 4.79
C PRO A 179 -5.33 -0.06 4.71
N CYS A 180 -5.40 1.11 4.09
CA CYS A 180 -6.66 1.84 3.88
C CYS A 180 -7.64 1.05 2.99
N LEU A 181 -7.15 0.42 1.93
CA LEU A 181 -7.97 -0.41 1.05
C LEU A 181 -8.50 -1.65 1.77
N ILE A 182 -7.67 -2.30 2.58
CA ILE A 182 -8.10 -3.42 3.42
C ILE A 182 -9.19 -2.96 4.40
N ALA A 183 -8.97 -1.83 5.07
CA ALA A 183 -9.92 -1.28 6.02
C ALA A 183 -11.29 -1.01 5.37
N LEU A 184 -11.27 -0.39 4.19
CA LEU A 184 -12.48 -0.10 3.43
C LEU A 184 -13.19 -1.38 2.96
N GLY A 185 -12.45 -2.38 2.48
CA GLY A 185 -13.00 -3.68 2.10
C GLY A 185 -13.67 -4.41 3.28
N VAL A 186 -13.04 -4.40 4.46
CA VAL A 186 -13.61 -4.97 5.69
C VAL A 186 -14.87 -4.22 6.11
N LEU A 187 -14.87 -2.88 6.05
CA LEU A 187 -16.03 -2.06 6.37
C LEU A 187 -17.21 -2.36 5.44
N ILE A 188 -16.97 -2.44 4.13
CA ILE A 188 -17.99 -2.83 3.14
C ILE A 188 -18.52 -4.23 3.43
N ALA A 189 -17.63 -5.20 3.70
CA ALA A 189 -18.02 -6.57 3.99
C ALA A 189 -18.88 -6.66 5.27
N ARG A 190 -18.53 -5.92 6.33
CA ARG A 190 -19.31 -5.83 7.57
C ARG A 190 -20.71 -5.26 7.35
N ARG A 191 -20.85 -4.23 6.50
CA ARG A 191 -22.17 -3.66 6.18
C ARG A 191 -23.01 -4.58 5.30
N ARG A 192 -22.38 -5.23 4.32
CA ARG A 192 -23.10 -6.03 3.32
C ARG A 192 -23.46 -7.43 3.80
N TRP A 193 -22.56 -8.06 4.55
CA TRP A 193 -22.64 -9.44 5.02
C TRP A 193 -22.27 -9.53 6.50
N PRO A 194 -23.02 -8.84 7.39
CA PRO A 194 -22.63 -8.71 8.78
C PRO A 194 -22.45 -10.09 9.46
N ARG A 195 -23.28 -11.09 9.10
CA ARG A 195 -23.22 -12.47 9.63
C ARG A 195 -21.93 -13.23 9.30
N PHE A 196 -21.22 -12.85 8.24
CA PHE A 196 -20.07 -13.60 7.73
C PHE A 196 -18.76 -12.81 7.87
N ALA A 197 -18.86 -11.50 8.12
CA ALA A 197 -17.72 -10.61 8.18
C ALA A 197 -16.73 -10.93 9.34
N PRO A 198 -15.46 -10.51 9.23
CA PRO A 198 -14.47 -10.66 10.30
C PRO A 198 -14.93 -9.95 11.59
N GLY A 199 -14.88 -10.66 12.71
CA GLY A 199 -15.36 -10.18 14.02
C GLY A 199 -16.88 -10.32 14.25
N ALA A 200 -17.62 -10.99 13.35
CA ALA A 200 -19.04 -11.30 13.55
C ALA A 200 -19.25 -12.27 14.73
N HIS A 201 -19.35 -11.74 15.94
CA HIS A 201 -20.06 -12.37 17.05
C HIS A 201 -21.56 -12.04 16.93
N SER A 202 -22.42 -12.79 17.62
CA SER A 202 -23.89 -12.81 17.54
C SER A 202 -24.66 -11.47 17.57
N ASN A 203 -23.99 -10.32 17.72
CA ASN A 203 -24.57 -8.98 17.83
C ASN A 203 -24.37 -8.10 16.59
N CYS A 204 -24.29 -8.70 15.40
CA CYS A 204 -24.26 -8.03 14.09
C CYS A 204 -25.39 -7.03 13.82
N ALA A 205 -26.47 -7.05 14.60
CA ALA A 205 -27.50 -6.03 14.60
C ALA A 205 -26.97 -4.64 15.02
N SER A 206 -25.83 -4.57 15.72
CA SER A 206 -25.34 -3.32 16.31
C SER A 206 -24.83 -2.30 15.30
N LEU A 207 -24.32 -2.69 14.12
CA LEU A 207 -23.77 -1.74 13.14
C LEU A 207 -24.87 -0.98 12.37
N ALA A 208 -25.91 -1.69 11.94
CA ALA A 208 -27.10 -1.06 11.34
C ALA A 208 -27.90 -0.27 12.39
N ALA A 209 -27.96 -0.77 13.64
CA ALA A 209 -28.52 -0.03 14.75
C ALA A 209 -27.72 1.24 15.06
N THR A 210 -26.38 1.22 15.04
CA THR A 210 -25.56 2.42 15.26
C THR A 210 -25.72 3.47 14.16
N ASP A 211 -25.97 3.08 12.91
CA ASP A 211 -26.22 4.05 11.82
C ASP A 211 -27.60 4.71 11.99
N ALA A 212 -28.61 3.96 12.43
CA ALA A 212 -29.94 4.49 12.77
C ALA A 212 -29.89 5.39 14.02
N GLU A 213 -29.20 4.95 15.07
CA GLU A 213 -29.04 5.65 16.34
C GLU A 213 -28.12 6.89 16.20
N ALA A 214 -27.17 6.88 15.25
CA ALA A 214 -26.39 8.05 14.87
C ALA A 214 -27.25 9.11 14.18
N SER A 215 -28.16 8.69 13.29
CA SER A 215 -29.14 9.57 12.65
C SER A 215 -30.10 10.20 13.65
N GLU A 216 -30.52 9.45 14.68
CA GLU A 216 -31.41 9.93 15.74
C GLU A 216 -30.72 10.93 16.69
N ASN A 217 -29.40 10.79 16.88
CA ASN A 217 -28.57 11.68 17.72
C ASN A 217 -27.96 12.88 16.96
N GLY A 218 -28.41 13.17 15.73
CA GLY A 218 -27.91 14.30 14.93
C GLY A 218 -26.45 14.17 14.47
N LYS A 219 -25.87 12.96 14.52
CA LYS A 219 -24.58 12.70 13.89
C LYS A 219 -24.76 12.58 12.38
N PRO A 220 -23.80 13.02 11.55
CA PRO A 220 -23.89 12.83 10.11
C PRO A 220 -24.10 11.35 9.79
N PRO A 221 -25.01 11.02 8.86
CA PRO A 221 -25.24 9.63 8.49
C PRO A 221 -23.95 9.03 7.95
N ALA A 222 -23.73 7.75 8.26
CA ALA A 222 -22.64 7.01 7.67
C ALA A 222 -22.70 7.09 6.13
N LEU A 223 -21.54 7.26 5.49
CA LEU A 223 -21.45 7.30 4.02
C LEU A 223 -22.19 6.10 3.39
N PRO A 224 -23.00 6.30 2.34
CA PRO A 224 -23.79 5.22 1.78
C PRO A 224 -22.89 4.13 1.18
N GLN A 225 -23.36 2.88 1.21
CA GLN A 225 -22.52 1.75 0.83
C GLN A 225 -21.99 1.81 -0.62
N TRP A 226 -22.81 2.30 -1.56
CA TRP A 226 -22.38 2.47 -2.95
C TRP A 226 -21.21 3.45 -3.06
N PHE A 227 -21.19 4.51 -2.24
CA PHE A 227 -20.11 5.49 -2.24
C PHE A 227 -18.81 4.90 -1.72
N LEU A 228 -18.87 4.11 -0.64
CA LEU A 228 -17.72 3.35 -0.16
C LEU A 228 -17.20 2.37 -1.22
N ALA A 229 -18.10 1.70 -1.95
CA ALA A 229 -17.72 0.81 -3.04
C ALA A 229 -17.04 1.58 -4.19
N CYS A 230 -17.52 2.77 -4.56
CA CYS A 230 -16.87 3.62 -5.55
C CYS A 230 -15.47 4.04 -5.11
N ILE A 231 -15.28 4.47 -3.85
CA ILE A 231 -13.96 4.79 -3.29
C ILE A 231 -13.04 3.57 -3.34
N PHE A 232 -13.56 2.39 -2.97
CA PHE A 232 -12.78 1.16 -2.99
C PHE A 232 -12.34 0.79 -4.41
N MET A 233 -13.24 0.83 -5.38
CA MET A 233 -12.94 0.54 -6.78
C MET A 233 -11.96 1.56 -7.38
N PHE A 234 -12.15 2.85 -7.08
CA PHE A 234 -11.20 3.89 -7.48
C PHE A 234 -9.82 3.65 -6.84
N GLY A 235 -9.79 3.27 -5.57
CA GLY A 235 -8.57 2.94 -4.85
C GLY A 235 -7.85 1.72 -5.44
N LEU A 236 -8.57 0.68 -5.86
CA LEU A 236 -7.98 -0.46 -6.58
C LEU A 236 -7.40 -0.04 -7.93
N TRP A 237 -8.14 0.77 -8.69
CA TRP A 237 -7.66 1.31 -9.95
C TRP A 237 -6.39 2.15 -9.76
N ALA A 238 -6.41 3.08 -8.80
CA ALA A 238 -5.28 3.93 -8.44
C ALA A 238 -4.08 3.11 -7.97
N LEU A 239 -4.30 2.05 -7.18
CA LEU A 239 -3.24 1.13 -6.76
C LEU A 239 -2.60 0.42 -7.96
N GLY A 240 -3.42 -0.04 -8.91
CA GLY A 240 -2.96 -0.65 -10.15
C GLY A 240 -2.14 0.29 -11.02
N CYS A 241 -2.61 1.54 -11.19
CA CYS A 241 -1.90 2.59 -11.93
C CYS A 241 -0.61 3.03 -11.23
N ALA A 242 -0.60 3.09 -9.89
CA ALA A 242 0.59 3.44 -9.12
C ALA A 242 1.65 2.33 -9.15
N GLN A 243 1.22 1.08 -9.01
CA GLN A 243 2.11 -0.08 -9.12
C GLN A 243 1.31 -1.39 -9.29
N PRO A 244 1.32 -2.03 -10.47
CA PRO A 244 0.54 -3.25 -10.72
C PRO A 244 0.81 -4.41 -9.75
N ARG A 245 2.08 -4.63 -9.35
CA ARG A 245 2.44 -5.68 -8.37
C ARG A 245 1.82 -5.48 -6.99
N ALA A 246 1.45 -4.25 -6.62
CA ALA A 246 0.81 -3.97 -5.34
C ALA A 246 -0.62 -4.57 -5.27
N LEU A 247 -1.30 -4.74 -6.41
CA LEU A 247 -2.59 -5.45 -6.47
C LEU A 247 -2.44 -6.92 -6.07
N LEU A 248 -1.35 -7.57 -6.47
CA LEU A 248 -1.07 -8.95 -6.07
C LEU A 248 -0.79 -9.05 -4.57
N SER A 249 0.02 -8.12 -4.03
CA SER A 249 0.25 -8.06 -2.58
C SER A 249 -1.04 -7.80 -1.80
N LEU A 250 -1.89 -6.88 -2.26
CA LEU A 250 -3.21 -6.66 -1.67
C LEU A 250 -4.06 -7.94 -1.72
N ALA A 251 -4.15 -8.60 -2.87
CA ALA A 251 -4.90 -9.84 -3.06
C ALA A 251 -4.46 -10.94 -2.09
N LEU A 252 -3.14 -11.11 -1.91
CA LEU A 252 -2.57 -12.08 -0.97
C LEU A 252 -2.93 -11.74 0.48
N VAL A 253 -2.83 -10.47 0.87
CA VAL A 253 -3.16 -10.03 2.24
C VAL A 253 -4.65 -10.15 2.54
N ILE A 254 -5.54 -9.88 1.57
CA ILE A 254 -6.99 -10.00 1.77
C ILE A 254 -7.52 -11.44 1.62
N ALA A 255 -6.76 -12.34 1.01
CA ALA A 255 -7.20 -13.71 0.73
C ALA A 255 -7.77 -14.44 1.96
N PRO A 256 -7.13 -14.40 3.16
CA PRO A 256 -7.68 -15.05 4.34
C PRO A 256 -9.07 -14.52 4.75
N PHE A 257 -9.30 -13.20 4.59
CA PHE A 257 -10.59 -12.58 4.90
C PHE A 257 -11.67 -13.02 3.90
N VAL A 258 -11.35 -12.99 2.60
CA VAL A 258 -12.27 -13.40 1.54
C VAL A 258 -12.62 -14.89 1.67
N ILE A 259 -11.62 -15.74 1.89
CA ILE A 259 -11.80 -17.18 2.10
C ILE A 259 -12.67 -17.43 3.33
N THR A 260 -12.40 -16.76 4.46
CA THR A 260 -13.19 -16.93 5.69
C THR A 260 -14.65 -16.55 5.49
N ILE A 261 -14.93 -15.41 4.84
CA ILE A 261 -16.29 -14.98 4.50
C ILE A 261 -16.97 -16.02 3.59
N GLY A 262 -16.26 -16.47 2.55
CA GLY A 262 -16.76 -17.46 1.60
C GLY A 262 -17.10 -18.80 2.26
N VAL A 263 -16.22 -19.33 3.12
CA VAL A 263 -16.42 -20.58 3.86
C VAL A 263 -17.62 -20.46 4.80
N ARG A 264 -17.73 -19.36 5.58
CA ARG A 264 -18.86 -19.14 6.49
C ARG A 264 -20.19 -19.03 5.74
N ALA A 265 -20.21 -18.32 4.61
CA ALA A 265 -21.38 -18.21 3.77
C ALA A 265 -21.79 -19.57 3.19
N PHE A 266 -20.81 -20.34 2.68
CA PHE A 266 -21.05 -21.67 2.15
C PHE A 266 -21.60 -22.64 3.22
N GLN A 267 -20.98 -22.68 4.40
CA GLN A 267 -21.44 -23.49 5.53
C GLN A 267 -22.87 -23.13 5.94
N TYR A 268 -23.21 -21.84 5.98
CA TYR A 268 -24.56 -21.38 6.27
C TYR A 268 -25.57 -21.86 5.23
N PHE A 269 -25.31 -21.64 3.94
CA PHE A 269 -26.21 -22.09 2.87
C PHE A 269 -26.31 -23.61 2.78
N TRP A 270 -25.24 -24.33 3.13
CA TRP A 270 -25.24 -25.77 3.23
C TRP A 270 -26.20 -26.27 4.29
N ARG A 271 -26.18 -25.67 5.49
CA ARG A 271 -27.08 -26.00 6.60
C ARG A 271 -28.55 -25.69 6.29
N VAL A 272 -28.84 -24.57 5.62
CA VAL A 272 -30.21 -24.20 5.23
C VAL A 272 -30.84 -25.24 4.27
N GLY A 273 -30.03 -25.86 3.40
CA GLY A 273 -30.49 -26.93 2.50
C GLY A 273 -31.33 -26.45 1.31
N GLY A 274 -31.93 -27.38 0.56
CA GLY A 274 -32.82 -27.06 -0.55
C GLY A 274 -32.18 -26.28 -1.73
N ARG A 275 -32.90 -25.29 -2.26
CA ARG A 275 -32.46 -24.48 -3.42
C ARG A 275 -31.23 -23.60 -3.12
N THR A 276 -31.07 -23.12 -1.88
CA THR A 276 -29.93 -22.29 -1.48
C THR A 276 -28.62 -23.08 -1.47
N ARG A 277 -28.64 -24.35 -1.03
CA ARG A 277 -27.48 -25.25 -1.15
C ARG A 277 -27.05 -25.45 -2.61
N LYS A 278 -28.01 -25.75 -3.50
CA LYS A 278 -27.72 -25.91 -4.94
C LYS A 278 -27.09 -24.64 -5.53
N ARG A 279 -27.65 -23.47 -5.22
CA ARG A 279 -27.08 -22.18 -5.63
C ARG A 279 -25.65 -22.01 -5.10
N ALA A 280 -25.40 -22.28 -3.82
CA ALA A 280 -24.08 -22.13 -3.22
C ALA A 280 -23.02 -23.02 -3.91
N VAL A 281 -23.36 -24.28 -4.23
CA VAL A 281 -22.47 -25.18 -4.98
C VAL A 281 -22.18 -24.63 -6.38
N VAL A 282 -23.19 -24.13 -7.09
CA VAL A 282 -23.01 -23.49 -8.40
C VAL A 282 -22.10 -22.27 -8.29
N TRP A 283 -22.34 -21.37 -7.32
CA TRP A 283 -21.49 -20.19 -7.11
C TRP A 283 -20.03 -20.56 -6.87
N VAL A 284 -19.75 -21.51 -5.96
CA VAL A 284 -18.38 -21.97 -5.67
C VAL A 284 -17.74 -22.60 -6.91
N SER A 285 -18.49 -23.42 -7.65
CA SER A 285 -17.99 -24.06 -8.87
C SER A 285 -17.67 -23.03 -9.96
N CYS A 286 -18.54 -22.04 -10.16
CA CYS A 286 -18.31 -20.96 -11.11
C CYS A 286 -17.09 -20.10 -10.72
N ILE A 287 -16.93 -19.79 -9.43
CA ILE A 287 -15.76 -19.05 -8.93
C ILE A 287 -14.48 -19.86 -9.16
N ALA A 288 -14.48 -21.15 -8.83
CA ALA A 288 -13.32 -22.02 -9.06
C ALA A 288 -12.97 -22.11 -10.56
N ALA A 289 -13.96 -22.30 -11.42
CA ALA A 289 -13.77 -22.32 -12.87
C ALA A 289 -13.23 -20.98 -13.40
N ALA A 290 -13.73 -19.85 -12.91
CA ALA A 290 -13.23 -18.53 -13.27
C ALA A 290 -11.77 -18.34 -12.82
N CYS A 291 -11.40 -18.77 -11.61
CA CYS A 291 -10.00 -18.71 -11.15
C CYS A 291 -9.07 -19.55 -12.02
N VAL A 292 -9.46 -20.77 -12.38
CA VAL A 292 -8.68 -21.63 -13.28
C VAL A 292 -8.53 -21.00 -14.66
N LEU A 293 -9.61 -20.45 -15.22
CA LEU A 293 -9.60 -19.76 -16.49
C LEU A 293 -8.68 -18.53 -16.47
N MET A 294 -8.77 -17.70 -15.43
CA MET A 294 -7.90 -16.54 -15.27
C MET A 294 -6.42 -16.94 -15.15
N ALA A 295 -6.11 -18.00 -14.40
CA ALA A 295 -4.75 -18.51 -14.29
C ALA A 295 -4.23 -19.02 -15.65
N ALA A 296 -5.06 -19.73 -16.41
CA ALA A 296 -4.71 -20.20 -17.75
C ALA A 296 -4.48 -19.03 -18.72
N VAL A 297 -5.36 -18.01 -18.71
CA VAL A 297 -5.19 -16.80 -19.53
C VAL A 297 -3.93 -16.05 -19.15
N ALA A 298 -3.66 -15.86 -17.85
CA ALA A 298 -2.44 -15.22 -17.38
C ALA A 298 -1.19 -15.99 -17.81
N TRP A 299 -1.22 -17.32 -17.72
CA TRP A 299 -0.12 -18.18 -18.18
C TRP A 299 0.12 -18.03 -19.69
N ILE A 300 -0.95 -18.10 -20.50
CA ILE A 300 -0.87 -17.90 -21.96
C ILE A 300 -0.34 -16.50 -22.28
N ALA A 301 -0.83 -15.47 -21.59
CA ALA A 301 -0.38 -14.11 -21.79
C ALA A 301 1.11 -13.95 -21.47
N ILE A 302 1.58 -14.51 -20.35
CA ILE A 302 3.01 -14.51 -20.00
C ILE A 302 3.83 -15.25 -21.07
N TYR A 303 3.35 -16.44 -21.48
CA TYR A 303 4.02 -17.26 -22.48
C TYR A 303 4.21 -16.51 -23.82
N ILE A 304 3.20 -15.75 -24.25
CA ILE A 304 3.23 -14.96 -25.49
C ILE A 304 4.02 -13.65 -25.29
N LEU A 305 3.70 -12.85 -24.27
CA LEU A 305 4.27 -11.51 -24.09
C LEU A 305 5.78 -11.53 -23.79
N PHE A 306 6.25 -12.56 -23.10
CA PHE A 306 7.67 -12.72 -22.78
C PHE A 306 8.40 -13.66 -23.75
N ASP A 307 7.72 -14.12 -24.81
CA ASP A 307 8.24 -15.05 -25.80
C ASP A 307 8.99 -16.24 -25.17
N VAL A 308 8.36 -16.82 -24.14
CA VAL A 308 8.99 -17.80 -23.23
C VAL A 308 9.50 -19.04 -23.97
N ALA A 309 8.91 -19.35 -25.12
CA ALA A 309 9.27 -20.50 -25.95
C ALA A 309 10.59 -20.31 -26.70
N ASN A 310 10.85 -19.10 -27.20
CA ASN A 310 11.92 -18.83 -28.16
C ASN A 310 13.05 -17.99 -27.58
N ARG A 311 12.78 -17.24 -26.52
CA ARG A 311 13.81 -16.46 -25.84
C ARG A 311 14.71 -17.40 -25.02
N PRO A 312 16.04 -17.38 -25.22
CA PRO A 312 16.97 -18.20 -24.45
C PRO A 312 16.77 -17.97 -22.96
N ILE A 313 16.83 -19.02 -22.13
CA ILE A 313 16.74 -18.88 -20.66
C ILE A 313 17.83 -17.92 -20.14
N SER A 314 18.99 -17.96 -20.79
CA SER A 314 20.10 -17.04 -20.58
C SER A 314 19.85 -15.63 -21.09
N ASP A 315 18.62 -15.27 -21.48
CA ASP A 315 18.14 -13.91 -21.79
C ASP A 315 16.99 -13.48 -20.86
N HIS A 316 16.51 -14.38 -20.00
CA HIS A 316 15.41 -14.12 -19.08
C HIS A 316 15.87 -13.42 -17.79
N LEU A 317 17.15 -13.49 -17.45
CA LEU A 317 17.72 -13.04 -16.16
C LEU A 317 19.06 -12.28 -16.35
N ASN A 318 19.18 -11.49 -17.42
CA ASN A 318 20.48 -10.94 -17.86
C ASN A 318 20.79 -9.54 -17.36
N GLY A 319 19.89 -8.92 -16.61
CA GLY A 319 20.29 -7.75 -15.85
C GLY A 319 21.36 -8.19 -14.83
N PRO A 320 22.47 -7.46 -14.65
CA PRO A 320 23.38 -7.70 -13.53
C PRO A 320 22.66 -7.71 -12.16
N GLN A 321 21.40 -7.26 -12.11
CA GLN A 321 20.52 -7.19 -10.95
C GLN A 321 19.53 -8.38 -10.82
N ALA A 322 19.47 -9.32 -11.78
CA ALA A 322 18.57 -10.48 -11.78
C ALA A 322 19.26 -11.80 -11.38
N THR A 323 20.58 -11.78 -11.19
CA THR A 323 21.31 -12.91 -10.61
C THR A 323 20.98 -13.01 -9.13
N ALA A 324 20.23 -14.04 -8.73
CA ALA A 324 20.02 -14.34 -7.33
C ALA A 324 21.37 -14.64 -6.66
N SER A 325 21.90 -13.67 -5.93
CA SER A 325 23.15 -13.80 -5.16
C SER A 325 22.96 -14.58 -3.86
N THR A 326 21.71 -14.90 -3.52
CA THR A 326 21.30 -15.53 -2.26
C THR A 326 20.55 -16.82 -2.57
N ASP A 327 20.93 -17.90 -1.91
CA ASP A 327 20.24 -19.19 -2.00
C ASP A 327 18.87 -19.17 -1.30
N LEU A 328 18.05 -20.21 -1.51
CA LEU A 328 16.70 -20.26 -0.94
C LEU A 328 16.71 -20.16 0.59
N LEU A 329 17.66 -20.81 1.25
CA LEU A 329 17.78 -20.77 2.70
C LEU A 329 18.15 -19.36 3.16
N GLY A 330 19.12 -18.71 2.52
CA GLY A 330 19.44 -17.31 2.76
C GLY A 330 18.25 -16.39 2.53
N ALA A 331 17.47 -16.59 1.46
CA ALA A 331 16.26 -15.80 1.22
C ALA A 331 15.22 -15.97 2.33
N ILE A 332 14.99 -17.20 2.81
CA ILE A 332 14.09 -17.50 3.94
C ILE A 332 14.62 -16.87 5.24
N THR A 333 15.92 -17.00 5.51
CA THR A 333 16.54 -16.42 6.70
C THR A 333 16.44 -14.90 6.66
N GLN A 334 16.73 -14.24 5.54
CA GLN A 334 16.55 -12.81 5.34
C GLN A 334 15.08 -12.38 5.55
N LEU A 335 14.12 -13.17 5.06
CA LEU A 335 12.69 -12.92 5.28
C LEU A 335 12.32 -13.01 6.77
N LEU A 336 12.82 -14.01 7.49
CA LEU A 336 12.48 -14.23 8.90
C LEU A 336 13.19 -13.25 9.84
N THR A 337 14.44 -12.91 9.56
CA THR A 337 15.23 -12.00 10.38
C THR A 337 15.02 -10.53 10.02
N GLN A 338 14.46 -10.25 8.83
CA GLN A 338 14.36 -8.92 8.25
C GLN A 338 15.73 -8.22 8.14
N PHE A 339 16.82 -8.99 8.13
CA PHE A 339 18.19 -8.49 7.98
C PHE A 339 18.73 -8.81 6.58
N PRO A 340 19.32 -7.83 5.87
CA PRO A 340 20.07 -8.14 4.66
C PRO A 340 21.21 -9.10 5.02
N LEU A 341 21.25 -10.29 4.40
CA LEU A 341 22.35 -11.23 4.58
C LEU A 341 23.58 -10.88 3.73
N LEU A 342 23.40 -10.00 2.76
CA LEU A 342 24.49 -9.36 2.05
C LEU A 342 24.96 -8.19 2.91
N GLY A 343 26.14 -8.34 3.52
CA GLY A 343 26.81 -7.25 4.21
C GLY A 343 27.05 -6.06 3.28
N ALA A 344 27.29 -4.88 3.87
CA ALA A 344 27.75 -3.69 3.15
C ALA A 344 28.76 -4.11 2.09
N SER A 345 28.45 -3.83 0.82
CA SER A 345 29.35 -4.07 -0.29
C SER A 345 30.65 -3.31 -0.04
N SER A 346 31.64 -4.00 0.51
CA SER A 346 33.02 -3.56 0.68
C SER A 346 33.86 -3.80 -0.59
N GLY A 347 33.19 -3.94 -1.74
CA GLY A 347 33.85 -3.95 -3.04
C GLY A 347 33.84 -2.53 -3.63
N PRO A 348 34.95 -2.06 -4.23
CA PRO A 348 34.89 -0.86 -5.06
C PRO A 348 33.88 -1.12 -6.18
N LEU A 349 33.01 -0.14 -6.42
CA LEU A 349 32.14 -0.13 -7.59
C LEU A 349 33.02 -0.16 -8.85
N PRO A 350 32.64 -0.93 -9.90
CA PRO A 350 33.35 -0.93 -11.17
C PRO A 350 33.37 0.45 -11.84
#